data_AF-A0A356BGF7-F1
#
_entry.id   AF-A0A356BGF7-F1
#
_cell.length_a   1.000
_cell.length_b   1.000
_cell.length_c   1.000
_cell.angle_alpha   90.00
_cell.angle_beta   90.00
_cell.angle_gamma   90.00
#
_symmetry.space_group_name_H-M   'P 1'
#
loop_
_entity.id
_entity.type
_entity.pdbx_description
1 polymer ?
#
loop_
_entity_poly.entity_id
_entity_poly.type
_entity_poly.pdbx_seq_one_letter_code
_entity_poly.pdbx_strand_id
1 'polypeptide(L)'
;MKLLALLLLLLFSSQLFASLPKVKSGRIERLQGFSSVFIPPRNIDIWLPDGYSAAQRYAVVYMHDGQMLFDGNSSWNQQEWR
;
A
#
# COMPACT_ATOMS: atom_id res chain seq x y z
N MET A 1 -23.66 14.54 26.90
CA MET A 1 -23.91 13.39 26.00
C MET A 1 -23.72 13.75 24.52
N LYS A 2 -24.31 14.86 24.02
CA LYS A 2 -24.14 15.30 22.61
C LYS A 2 -22.68 15.65 22.21
N LEU A 3 -21.94 16.35 23.08
CA LEU A 3 -20.51 16.64 22.85
C LEU A 3 -19.62 15.37 22.85
N LEU A 4 -19.94 14.39 23.70
CA LEU A 4 -19.21 13.12 23.77
C LEU A 4 -19.45 12.27 22.51
N ALA A 5 -20.70 12.25 22.01
CA ALA A 5 -21.06 11.59 20.76
C ALA A 5 -20.39 12.24 19.53
N LEU A 6 -20.28 13.58 19.50
CA LEU A 6 -19.57 14.30 18.45
C LEU A 6 -18.06 14.00 18.44
N LEU A 7 -17.46 13.89 19.63
CA LEU A 7 -16.04 13.52 19.80
C LEU A 7 -15.77 12.08 19.34
N LEU A 8 -16.66 11.14 19.68
CA LEU A 8 -16.60 9.74 19.21
C LEU A 8 -16.76 9.63 17.69
N LEU A 9 -17.64 10.43 17.07
CA LEU A 9 -17.80 10.51 15.61
C LEU A 9 -16.53 11.05 14.90
N LEU A 10 -15.83 12.00 15.52
CA LEU A 10 -14.56 12.53 15.00
C LEU A 10 -13.37 11.57 15.16
N LEU A 11 -13.42 10.64 16.13
CA LEU A 11 -12.40 9.58 16.29
C LEU A 11 -12.56 8.42 15.30
N PHE A 12 -13.74 8.27 14.68
CA PHE A 12 -13.99 7.28 13.63
C PHE A 12 -13.62 7.77 12.22
N SER A 13 -13.37 9.06 12.03
CA SER A 13 -13.05 9.64 10.72
C SER A 13 -11.56 9.63 10.37
N SER A 14 -10.68 9.28 11.29
CA SER A 14 -9.27 9.02 11.00
C SER A 14 -9.11 7.62 10.39
N GLN A 15 -9.55 7.45 9.15
CA GLN A 15 -8.96 6.42 8.30
C GLN A 15 -7.49 6.80 8.12
N LEU A 16 -6.61 6.23 8.96
CA LEU A 16 -5.17 6.33 8.79
C LEU A 16 -4.82 5.69 7.45
N PHE A 17 -4.72 6.52 6.41
CA PHE A 17 -4.17 6.06 5.14
C PHE A 17 -2.74 5.60 5.39
N ALA A 18 -2.48 4.31 5.19
CA ALA A 18 -1.12 3.79 5.25
C ALA A 18 -0.27 4.53 4.21
N SER A 19 0.86 5.10 4.64
CA SER A 19 1.82 5.73 3.74
C SER A 19 2.28 4.75 2.66
N LEU A 20 2.75 5.27 1.53
CA LEU A 20 3.43 4.43 0.54
C LEU A 20 4.71 3.83 1.16
N PRO A 21 5.02 2.55 0.90
CA PRO A 21 6.29 1.96 1.33
C PRO A 21 7.46 2.73 0.76
N LYS A 22 8.52 2.93 1.56
CA LYS A 22 9.76 3.53 1.09
C LYS A 22 10.69 2.44 0.58
N VAL A 23 10.91 2.42 -0.72
CA VAL A 23 11.84 1.49 -1.37
C VAL A 23 13.24 2.10 -1.51
N LYS A 24 14.25 1.24 -1.49
CA LYS A 24 15.66 1.63 -1.68
C LYS A 24 15.97 2.13 -3.10
N SER A 25 15.29 1.59 -4.11
CA SER A 25 15.44 1.95 -5.52
C SER A 25 14.12 1.75 -6.27
N GLY A 26 13.99 2.39 -7.43
CA GLY A 26 12.73 2.42 -8.17
C GLY A 26 11.67 3.26 -7.49
N ARG A 27 10.40 2.93 -7.76
CA ARG A 27 9.25 3.61 -7.13
C ARG A 27 8.08 2.66 -6.92
N ILE A 28 7.22 3.01 -5.97
CA ILE A 28 5.92 2.37 -5.78
C ILE A 28 4.84 3.22 -6.44
N GLU A 29 4.01 2.60 -7.27
CA GLU A 29 2.74 3.14 -7.72
C GLU A 29 1.60 2.37 -7.04
N ARG A 30 0.63 3.09 -6.47
CA ARG A 30 -0.51 2.48 -5.76
C ARG A 30 -1.80 2.66 -6.54
N LEU A 31 -2.47 1.56 -6.84
CA LEU A 31 -3.87 1.56 -7.25
C LEU A 31 -4.72 1.52 -5.97
N GLN A 32 -5.31 2.66 -5.62
CA GLN A 32 -6.10 2.78 -4.39
C GLN A 32 -7.49 2.16 -4.58
N GLY A 33 -7.92 1.36 -3.59
CA GLY A 33 -9.28 0.79 -3.58
C GLY A 33 -9.62 -0.02 -4.83
N PHE A 34 -8.65 -0.75 -5.38
CA PHE A 34 -8.85 -1.58 -6.56
C PHE A 34 -9.99 -2.57 -6.33
N SER A 35 -11.02 -2.47 -7.17
CA SER A 35 -12.23 -3.27 -7.05
C SER A 35 -12.00 -4.70 -7.55
N SER A 36 -12.65 -5.66 -6.91
CA SER A 36 -12.65 -7.07 -7.31
C SER A 36 -14.04 -7.64 -7.14
N VAL A 37 -14.40 -8.59 -8.00
CA VAL A 37 -15.66 -9.36 -7.88
C VAL A 37 -15.55 -10.49 -6.85
N PHE A 38 -14.33 -10.83 -6.40
CA PHE A 38 -14.07 -11.97 -5.51
C PHE A 38 -13.82 -11.56 -4.06
N ILE A 39 -13.28 -10.36 -3.84
CA ILE A 39 -12.90 -9.86 -2.52
C ILE A 39 -13.21 -8.37 -2.38
N PRO A 40 -13.35 -7.83 -1.16
CA PRO A 40 -13.53 -6.40 -0.95
C PRO A 40 -12.41 -5.56 -1.61
N PRO A 41 -12.70 -4.31 -2.01
CA PRO A 41 -11.71 -3.42 -2.59
C PRO A 41 -10.49 -3.24 -1.70
N ARG A 42 -9.30 -3.26 -2.30
CA ARG A 42 -8.03 -3.14 -1.58
C ARG A 42 -6.98 -2.41 -2.40
N ASN A 43 -5.95 -1.91 -1.74
CA ASN A 43 -4.82 -1.29 -2.45
C ASN A 43 -3.97 -2.36 -3.15
N ILE A 44 -3.45 -2.02 -4.32
CA ILE A 44 -2.40 -2.78 -5.01
C ILE A 44 -1.19 -1.87 -5.15
N ASP A 45 -0.06 -2.32 -4.59
CA ASP A 45 1.22 -1.62 -4.72
C ASP A 45 2.06 -2.31 -5.79
N ILE A 46 2.51 -1.51 -6.75
CA ILE A 46 3.30 -1.95 -7.89
C ILE A 46 4.67 -1.33 -7.74
N TRP A 47 5.69 -2.16 -7.55
CA TRP A 47 7.07 -1.70 -7.63
C TRP A 47 7.53 -1.69 -9.08
N LEU A 48 8.11 -0.55 -9.49
CA LEU A 48 8.73 -0.36 -10.78
C LEU A 48 10.21 -0.08 -10.61
N PRO A 49 11.09 -0.78 -11.34
CA PRO A 49 12.53 -0.56 -11.24
C PRO A 49 12.92 0.82 -11.79
N ASP A 50 14.11 1.28 -11.42
CA ASP A 50 14.73 2.45 -12.04
C ASP A 50 14.84 2.26 -13.56
N GLY A 51 14.51 3.31 -14.32
CA GLY A 51 14.51 3.27 -15.78
C GLY A 51 13.32 2.53 -16.41
N TYR A 52 12.29 2.16 -15.63
CA TYR A 52 11.05 1.60 -16.19
C TYR A 52 10.47 2.49 -17.30
N SER A 53 10.13 1.88 -18.44
CA SER A 53 9.51 2.52 -19.60
C SER A 53 8.17 1.87 -19.96
N ALA A 54 7.12 2.67 -20.08
CA ALA A 54 5.80 2.18 -20.50
C ALA A 54 5.76 1.66 -21.96
N ALA A 55 6.81 1.90 -22.75
CA ALA A 55 6.93 1.40 -24.12
C ALA A 55 7.49 -0.04 -24.20
N GLN A 56 8.04 -0.55 -23.10
CA GLN A 56 8.67 -1.87 -23.00
C GLN A 56 7.76 -2.83 -22.23
N ARG A 57 7.81 -4.12 -22.58
CA ARG A 57 7.16 -5.19 -21.80
C ARG A 57 8.16 -5.80 -20.82
N TYR A 58 7.69 -6.08 -19.61
CA TYR A 58 8.50 -6.69 -18.55
C TYR A 58 7.81 -7.96 -18.05
N ALA A 59 8.59 -8.93 -17.58
CA ALA A 59 8.05 -10.04 -16.80
C ALA A 59 7.47 -9.48 -15.49
N VAL A 60 6.34 -10.04 -15.04
CA VAL A 60 5.63 -9.60 -13.84
C VAL A 60 5.62 -10.71 -12.80
N VAL A 61 5.97 -10.39 -11.57
CA VAL A 61 5.87 -11.29 -10.42
C VAL A 61 4.77 -10.77 -9.50
N TYR A 62 3.79 -11.61 -9.21
CA TYR A 62 2.72 -11.29 -8.26
C TYR A 62 3.07 -11.87 -6.90
N MET A 63 3.03 -11.02 -5.88
CA MET A 63 3.39 -11.40 -4.50
C MET A 63 2.25 -11.04 -3.54
N HIS A 64 1.99 -11.94 -2.60
CA HIS A 64 1.08 -11.68 -1.48
C HIS A 64 1.81 -10.94 -0.34
N ASP A 65 1.04 -10.46 0.64
CA ASP A 65 1.54 -9.69 1.79
C ASP A 65 2.29 -8.38 1.43
N GLY A 66 1.76 -7.66 0.44
CA GLY A 66 2.37 -6.42 -0.07
C GLY A 66 2.60 -5.31 0.98
N GLN A 67 1.93 -5.36 2.14
CA GLN A 67 2.13 -4.39 3.23
C GLN A 67 3.50 -4.53 3.89
N MET A 68 4.07 -5.75 3.90
CA MET A 68 5.33 -6.06 4.55
C MET A 68 6.46 -6.30 3.53
N LEU A 69 6.18 -6.10 2.24
CA LEU A 69 7.07 -6.57 1.17
C LEU A 69 8.20 -5.60 0.83
N PHE A 70 7.93 -4.29 0.85
CA PHE A 70 8.77 -3.29 0.18
C PHE A 70 9.56 -2.35 1.09
N ASP A 71 9.18 -2.23 2.36
CA ASP A 71 9.82 -1.30 3.31
C ASP A 71 10.03 -2.00 4.65
N GLY A 72 11.26 -2.47 4.85
CA GLY A 72 11.64 -3.21 6.04
C GLY A 72 11.46 -2.40 7.32
N ASN A 73 11.60 -1.07 7.27
CA ASN A 73 11.42 -0.22 8.46
C ASN A 73 9.97 -0.15 8.92
N SER A 74 9.03 -0.36 8.00
CA SER A 74 7.59 -0.42 8.28
C SER A 74 7.09 -1.83 8.61
N SER A 75 7.91 -2.85 8.35
CA SER A 75 7.56 -4.25 8.55
C SER A 75 7.65 -4.68 10.01
N TRP A 76 6.86 -5.69 10.38
CA TRP A 76 6.84 -6.23 11.76
C TRP A 76 8.16 -6.92 12.17
N ASN A 77 8.90 -7.49 11.22
CA ASN A 77 10.14 -8.23 11.45
C ASN A 77 11.40 -7.49 10.98
N GLN A 78 11.27 -6.21 10.62
CA GLN A 78 12.36 -5.37 10.11
C GLN A 78 13.03 -5.90 8.83
N GLN A 79 12.29 -6.64 8.01
CA GLN A 79 12.77 -7.24 6.76
C GLN A 79 11.88 -6.84 5.60
N GLU A 80 12.48 -6.80 4.41
CA GLU A 80 11.82 -6.59 3.13
C GLU A 80 12.32 -7.63 2.13
N TRP A 81 11.59 -7.79 1.02
CA TRP A 81 12.05 -8.62 -0.06
C TRP A 81 13.32 -8.04 -0.71
N ARG A 82 14.27 -8.93 -1.02
CA ARG A 82 15.58 -8.62 -1.60
C ARG A 82 15.91 -9.57 -2.76
#